data_AF-A0A2I0T3U0-F1
#
_entry.id   AF-A0A2I0T3U0-F1
#
_cell.length_a   1.000
_cell.length_b   1.000
_cell.length_c   1.000
_cell.angle_alpha   90.00
_cell.angle_beta   90.00
_cell.angle_gamma   90.00
#
_symmetry.space_group_name_H-M   'P 1'
#
loop_
_entity.id
_entity.type
_entity.pdbx_description
1 polymer ?
#
loop_
_entity_poly.entity_id
_entity_poly.type
_entity_poly.pdbx_seq_one_letter_code
_entity_poly.pdbx_strand_id
1 'polypeptide(L)'
;MADGSKVFKKTSPNGKLSIYLGKRDFVDHVESVDAVAPKTLTSLQEKLMKKLGENAYPFTFEIATNLPCSVTLQPGPDDVGKACGVDFEVKGFCAENLEEKIHKRNSVRLIIRKIQFAPMKTGPAPKSETTRQFMMSDKPLHLEASLDKEIYYHGDPINVTVNINNTTNKIVKKIKISVDQITDVVLYSLDKYTKTVCTEEIK
;
A
#
# COMPACT_ATOMS: atom_id res chain seq x y z
N MET A 1 32.57 2.50 6.11
CA MET A 1 32.50 1.15 6.73
C MET A 1 31.34 0.40 6.07
N ALA A 2 31.54 -0.87 5.73
CA ALA A 2 30.82 -1.59 4.68
C ALA A 2 29.29 -1.63 4.85
N ASP A 3 28.53 -0.99 3.94
CA ASP A 3 27.12 -1.30 3.75
C ASP A 3 27.01 -2.47 2.77
N GLY A 4 27.04 -3.68 3.31
CA GLY A 4 26.79 -4.89 2.55
C GLY A 4 25.33 -4.89 2.13
N SER A 5 25.04 -4.37 0.94
CA SER A 5 23.69 -4.31 0.37
C SER A 5 23.01 -5.68 0.52
N LYS A 6 21.96 -5.75 1.35
CA LYS A 6 21.26 -7.00 1.66
C LYS A 6 20.63 -7.55 0.38
N VAL A 7 21.03 -8.75 -0.03
CA VAL A 7 20.46 -9.44 -1.21
C VAL A 7 19.55 -10.56 -0.75
N PHE A 8 18.34 -10.59 -1.29
CA PHE A 8 17.39 -11.68 -1.10
C PHE A 8 17.65 -12.76 -2.14
N LYS A 9 17.85 -14.00 -1.70
CA LYS A 9 18.02 -15.17 -2.57
C LYS A 9 16.89 -16.17 -2.31
N LYS A 10 16.39 -16.81 -3.37
CA LYS A 10 15.59 -18.03 -3.25
C LYS A 10 16.01 -19.02 -4.33
N THR A 11 16.04 -20.29 -3.97
CA THR A 11 16.47 -21.39 -4.85
C THR A 11 15.30 -22.32 -5.09
N SER A 12 15.21 -22.88 -6.31
CA SER A 12 14.23 -23.89 -6.67
C SER A 12 14.43 -25.17 -5.85
N PRO A 13 13.38 -26.00 -5.65
CA PRO A 13 13.49 -27.23 -4.87
C PRO A 13 14.58 -28.21 -5.34
N ASN A 14 14.89 -28.21 -6.64
CA ASN A 14 15.96 -29.04 -7.20
C ASN A 14 17.37 -28.44 -7.09
N GLY A 15 17.54 -27.25 -6.52
CA GLY A 15 18.83 -26.57 -6.39
C GLY A 15 19.37 -25.92 -7.66
N LYS A 16 18.75 -26.16 -8.83
CA LYS A 16 19.32 -25.78 -10.15
C LYS A 16 19.10 -24.32 -10.54
N LEU A 17 18.10 -23.66 -9.97
CA LEU A 17 17.75 -22.28 -10.31
C LEU A 17 17.71 -21.43 -9.05
N SER A 18 18.34 -20.27 -9.06
CA SER A 18 18.27 -19.31 -7.96
C SER A 18 17.95 -17.91 -8.48
N ILE A 19 16.99 -17.23 -7.83
CA ILE A 19 16.72 -15.81 -8.07
C ILE A 19 17.37 -14.99 -6.96
N TYR A 20 17.96 -13.86 -7.36
CA TYR A 20 18.52 -12.84 -6.48
C TYR A 20 17.79 -11.51 -6.71
N LEU A 21 17.37 -10.86 -5.64
CA LEU A 21 16.73 -9.53 -5.66
C LEU A 21 17.42 -8.62 -4.65
N GLY A 22 17.66 -7.35 -5.03
CA GLY A 22 18.19 -6.35 -4.11
C GLY A 22 17.18 -5.86 -3.09
N LYS A 23 15.89 -5.89 -3.44
CA LYS A 23 14.78 -5.45 -2.58
C LYS A 23 13.53 -6.29 -2.85
N ARG A 24 12.65 -6.37 -1.85
CA ARG A 24 11.32 -6.98 -1.99
C ARG A 24 10.21 -5.95 -2.07
N ASP A 25 10.48 -4.71 -1.64
CA ASP A 25 9.54 -3.61 -1.67
C ASP A 25 9.98 -2.61 -2.74
N PHE A 26 9.09 -2.30 -3.67
CA PHE A 26 9.31 -1.39 -4.78
C PHE A 26 8.37 -0.22 -4.61
N VAL A 27 8.93 0.97 -4.49
CA VAL A 27 8.18 2.21 -4.30
C VAL A 27 7.60 2.65 -5.64
N ASP A 28 6.30 2.91 -5.63
CA ASP A 28 5.62 3.60 -6.71
C ASP A 28 5.73 5.11 -6.49
N HIS A 29 6.54 5.76 -7.33
CA HIS A 29 6.61 7.21 -7.37
C HIS A 29 5.58 7.69 -8.37
N VAL A 30 4.50 8.30 -7.87
CA VAL A 30 3.38 8.83 -8.67
C VAL A 30 3.84 9.87 -9.72
N GLU A 31 5.08 10.34 -9.65
CA GLU A 31 5.60 11.51 -10.37
C GLU A 31 6.61 11.24 -11.50
N SER A 32 7.02 10.00 -11.81
CA SER A 32 7.87 9.78 -13.00
C SER A 32 7.42 8.63 -13.90
N VAL A 33 7.25 8.97 -15.18
CA VAL A 33 7.40 8.04 -16.29
C VAL A 33 8.78 8.36 -16.85
N ASP A 34 9.82 7.70 -16.33
CA ASP A 34 11.14 7.85 -16.91
C ASP A 34 11.15 7.21 -18.29
N ALA A 35 11.68 7.94 -19.27
CA ALA A 35 11.81 7.48 -20.64
C ALA A 35 12.64 6.18 -20.68
N VAL A 36 12.19 5.21 -21.48
CA VAL A 36 12.88 3.93 -21.69
C VAL A 36 14.28 4.19 -22.25
N ALA A 37 15.31 4.18 -21.39
CA ALA A 37 16.71 4.20 -21.80
C ALA A 37 17.63 3.74 -20.66
N PRO A 38 18.77 3.07 -20.93
CA PRO A 38 19.05 1.96 -21.83
C PRO A 38 19.32 0.67 -21.02
N LYS A 39 19.62 -0.42 -21.73
CA LYS A 39 20.01 -1.76 -21.26
C LYS A 39 21.35 -1.81 -20.48
N THR A 40 21.60 -0.88 -19.55
CA THR A 40 22.81 -0.89 -18.72
C THR A 40 22.58 -1.67 -17.43
N LEU A 41 23.59 -2.45 -17.04
CA LEU A 41 23.52 -3.22 -15.80
C LEU A 41 23.57 -2.29 -14.59
N THR A 42 22.74 -2.57 -13.60
CA THR A 42 22.82 -1.90 -12.29
C THR A 42 24.10 -2.31 -11.56
N SER A 43 24.60 -1.46 -10.66
CA SER A 43 25.77 -1.80 -9.84
C SER A 43 25.59 -3.09 -9.01
N LEU A 44 24.35 -3.45 -8.66
CA LEU A 44 24.05 -4.72 -8.01
C LEU A 44 24.20 -5.90 -8.97
N GLN A 45 23.65 -5.79 -10.18
CA GLN A 45 23.78 -6.83 -11.21
C GLN A 45 25.26 -7.08 -11.54
N GLU A 46 26.06 -6.02 -11.71
CA GLU A 46 27.51 -6.14 -11.94
C GLU A 46 28.23 -6.89 -10.81
N LYS A 47 27.95 -6.53 -9.55
CA LYS A 47 28.52 -7.21 -8.38
C LYS A 47 28.09 -8.68 -8.30
N LEU A 48 26.83 -8.98 -8.59
CA LEU A 48 26.31 -10.35 -8.58
C LEU A 48 26.91 -11.19 -9.70
N MET A 49 27.04 -10.65 -10.90
CA MET A 49 27.66 -11.37 -12.03
C MET A 49 29.12 -11.68 -11.75
N LYS A 50 29.89 -10.71 -11.20
CA LYS A 50 31.28 -10.95 -10.78
C LYS A 50 31.39 -12.01 -9.68
N LYS A 51 30.41 -12.09 -8.77
CA LYS A 51 30.42 -13.03 -7.64
C LYS A 51 29.93 -14.44 -8.00
N LEU A 52 28.96 -14.55 -8.90
CA LEU A 52 28.27 -15.80 -9.24
C LEU A 52 28.88 -16.50 -10.47
N GLY A 53 29.65 -15.77 -11.28
CA GLY A 53 30.32 -16.31 -12.46
C GLY A 53 29.43 -16.35 -13.71
N GLU A 54 29.80 -17.20 -14.66
CA GLU A 54 29.26 -17.22 -16.03
C GLU A 54 27.78 -17.61 -16.13
N ASN A 55 27.25 -18.33 -15.13
CA ASN A 55 25.85 -18.76 -15.08
C ASN A 55 24.92 -17.70 -14.46
N ALA A 56 25.38 -16.45 -14.33
CA ALA A 56 24.60 -15.35 -13.77
C ALA A 56 24.01 -14.48 -14.88
N TYR A 57 22.69 -14.55 -15.03
CA TYR A 57 21.96 -13.80 -16.05
C TYR A 57 21.18 -12.66 -15.41
N PRO A 58 21.43 -11.39 -15.83
CA PRO A 58 20.69 -10.24 -15.32
C PRO A 58 19.30 -10.16 -15.95
N PHE A 59 18.35 -9.63 -15.18
CA PHE A 59 17.00 -9.32 -15.64
C PHE A 59 16.53 -8.01 -15.00
N THR A 60 15.63 -7.32 -15.70
CA THR A 60 15.00 -6.08 -15.24
C THR A 60 13.54 -6.11 -15.70
N PHE A 61 12.63 -5.67 -14.83
CA PHE A 61 11.22 -5.48 -15.17
C PHE A 61 10.82 -4.05 -14.80
N GLU A 62 9.98 -3.45 -15.63
CA GLU A 62 9.32 -2.18 -15.35
C GLU A 62 7.87 -2.48 -14.99
N ILE A 63 7.44 -2.07 -13.80
CA ILE A 63 6.06 -2.22 -13.36
C ILE A 63 5.28 -1.02 -13.89
N ALA A 64 4.20 -1.27 -14.63
CA ALA A 64 3.38 -0.20 -15.17
C ALA A 64 2.77 0.65 -14.03
N THR A 65 2.78 1.97 -14.20
CA THR A 65 2.38 2.95 -13.18
C THR A 65 0.88 2.90 -12.85
N ASN A 66 0.06 2.41 -13.77
CA ASN A 66 -1.39 2.28 -13.61
C ASN A 66 -1.82 1.03 -12.84
N LEU A 67 -0.88 0.19 -12.40
CA LEU A 67 -1.20 -1.01 -11.61
C LEU A 67 -1.44 -0.65 -10.13
N PRO A 68 -2.41 -1.29 -9.45
CA PRO A 68 -2.64 -1.05 -8.03
C PRO A 68 -1.42 -1.47 -7.19
N CYS A 69 -1.27 -0.85 -6.02
CA CYS A 69 -0.28 -1.25 -5.02
C CYS A 69 -0.64 -2.59 -4.38
N SER A 70 0.34 -3.22 -3.72
CA SER A 70 0.12 -4.45 -2.98
C SER A 70 -0.76 -4.20 -1.77
N VAL A 71 -1.99 -4.71 -1.83
CA VAL A 71 -3.01 -4.57 -0.79
C VAL A 71 -3.65 -5.93 -0.57
N THR A 72 -3.83 -6.32 0.70
CA THR A 72 -4.54 -7.55 1.07
C THR A 72 -5.61 -7.21 2.09
N LEU A 73 -6.86 -7.51 1.76
CA LEU A 73 -7.98 -7.51 2.68
C LEU A 73 -7.83 -8.70 3.63
N GLN A 74 -7.63 -8.40 4.91
CA GLN A 74 -7.62 -9.41 5.96
C GLN A 74 -9.06 -9.77 6.31
N PRO A 75 -9.48 -11.04 6.16
CA PRO A 75 -10.82 -11.46 6.56
C PRO A 75 -11.01 -11.25 8.07
N GLY A 76 -12.23 -10.90 8.47
CA GLY A 76 -12.60 -10.86 9.89
C GLY A 76 -12.60 -12.28 10.51
N PRO A 77 -12.61 -12.40 11.85
CA PRO A 77 -12.66 -13.71 12.51
C PRO A 77 -13.86 -14.58 12.09
N ASP A 78 -14.99 -13.95 11.76
CA ASP A 78 -16.23 -14.60 11.33
C ASP A 78 -16.35 -14.72 9.80
N ASP A 79 -15.35 -14.26 9.07
CA ASP A 79 -15.38 -14.17 7.61
C ASP A 79 -14.69 -15.40 7.01
N VAL A 80 -15.48 -16.35 6.51
CA VAL A 80 -15.02 -17.63 5.92
C VAL A 80 -14.49 -17.42 4.48
N GLY A 81 -14.49 -16.18 3.99
CA GLY A 81 -14.01 -15.80 2.67
C GLY A 81 -12.51 -15.99 2.48
N LYS A 82 -12.09 -16.22 1.23
CA LYS A 82 -10.66 -16.21 0.87
C LYS A 82 -10.13 -14.79 0.97
N ALA A 83 -8.91 -14.63 1.51
CA ALA A 83 -8.19 -13.37 1.47
C ALA A 83 -8.17 -12.83 0.03
N CYS A 84 -8.63 -11.59 -0.13
CA CYS A 84 -8.65 -10.89 -1.41
C CYS A 84 -7.50 -9.89 -1.42
N GLY A 85 -6.73 -9.84 -2.50
CA GLY A 85 -5.61 -8.91 -2.56
C GLY A 85 -4.90 -8.89 -3.90
N VAL A 86 -4.04 -7.89 -4.04
CA VAL A 86 -3.13 -7.70 -5.15
C VAL A 86 -1.73 -8.05 -4.66
N ASP A 87 -1.19 -9.15 -5.17
CA ASP A 87 0.18 -9.58 -4.92
C ASP A 87 0.99 -9.58 -6.21
N PHE A 88 2.28 -9.23 -6.10
CA PHE A 88 3.21 -9.31 -7.22
C PHE A 88 4.16 -10.50 -7.00
N GLU A 89 4.19 -11.44 -7.95
CA GLU A 89 5.05 -12.62 -7.90
C GLU A 89 6.13 -12.54 -8.99
N VAL A 90 7.40 -12.55 -8.59
CA VAL A 90 8.53 -12.79 -9.49
C VAL A 90 8.74 -14.30 -9.56
N LYS A 91 8.51 -14.88 -10.74
CA LYS A 91 8.64 -16.31 -10.98
C LYS A 91 9.71 -16.59 -12.03
N GLY A 92 10.67 -17.44 -11.67
CA GLY A 92 11.65 -18.00 -12.59
C GLY A 92 11.45 -19.50 -12.71
N PHE A 93 11.65 -20.04 -13.91
CA PHE A 93 11.52 -21.47 -14.18
C PHE A 93 12.39 -21.86 -15.37
N CYS A 94 12.74 -23.14 -15.44
CA CYS A 94 13.37 -23.75 -16.62
C CYS A 94 12.31 -24.57 -17.36
N ALA A 95 12.17 -24.33 -18.66
CA ALA A 95 11.31 -25.06 -19.58
C ALA A 95 11.99 -25.11 -20.95
N GLU A 96 11.72 -26.16 -21.73
CA GLU A 96 12.22 -26.29 -23.10
C GLU A 96 11.37 -25.46 -24.07
N ASN A 97 10.06 -25.37 -23.82
CA ASN A 97 9.10 -24.65 -24.65
C ASN A 97 8.18 -23.76 -23.79
N LEU A 98 7.65 -22.68 -24.38
CA LEU A 98 6.73 -21.76 -23.70
C LEU A 98 5.38 -22.41 -23.32
N GLU A 99 4.99 -23.46 -24.04
CA GLU A 99 3.75 -24.21 -23.80
C GLU A 99 3.90 -25.32 -22.74
N GLU A 100 5.14 -25.61 -22.31
CA GLU A 100 5.41 -26.67 -21.36
C GLU A 100 4.81 -26.35 -19.98
N LYS A 101 4.18 -27.35 -19.37
CA LYS A 101 3.65 -27.21 -18.01
C LYS A 101 4.77 -27.06 -17.00
N ILE A 102 4.92 -25.86 -16.47
CA ILE A 102 5.97 -25.52 -15.49
C ILE A 102 5.87 -26.39 -14.23
N HIS A 103 6.87 -27.24 -14.00
CA HIS A 103 6.97 -28.06 -12.79
C HIS A 103 7.43 -27.24 -11.56
N LYS A 104 6.74 -27.42 -10.42
CA LYS A 104 7.10 -26.76 -9.15
C LYS A 104 8.54 -27.05 -8.71
N ARG A 105 9.06 -28.24 -9.02
CA ARG A 105 10.43 -28.67 -8.70
C ARG A 105 11.51 -27.83 -9.41
N ASN A 106 11.20 -27.30 -10.59
CA ASN A 106 12.12 -26.54 -11.45
C ASN A 106 11.79 -25.05 -11.50
N SER A 107 10.93 -24.57 -10.59
CA SER A 107 10.55 -23.16 -10.52
C SER A 107 10.82 -22.58 -9.14
N VAL A 108 11.02 -21.27 -9.13
CA VAL A 108 11.24 -20.45 -7.94
C VAL A 108 10.33 -19.24 -8.02
N ARG A 109 9.71 -18.90 -6.90
CA ARG A 109 8.71 -17.84 -6.78
C ARG A 109 9.04 -16.94 -5.59
N LEU A 110 9.12 -15.64 -5.82
CA LEU A 110 9.36 -14.62 -4.80
C LEU A 110 8.23 -13.61 -4.85
N ILE A 111 7.56 -13.41 -3.73
CA ILE A 111 6.60 -12.32 -3.59
C ILE A 111 7.36 -11.01 -3.39
N ILE A 112 6.98 -10.00 -4.16
CA ILE A 112 7.43 -8.61 -4.04
C ILE A 112 6.20 -7.74 -3.76
N ARG A 113 6.43 -6.55 -3.20
CA ARG A 113 5.36 -5.59 -2.91
C ARG A 113 5.57 -4.31 -3.69
N LYS A 114 4.51 -3.82 -4.32
CA LYS A 114 4.42 -2.45 -4.81
C LYS A 114 3.86 -1.60 -3.68
N ILE A 115 4.66 -0.68 -3.14
CA ILE A 115 4.25 0.19 -2.03
C ILE A 115 4.16 1.63 -2.50
N GLN A 116 3.13 2.35 -2.05
CA GLN A 116 2.99 3.77 -2.34
C GLN A 116 3.61 4.59 -1.23
N PHE A 117 4.43 5.57 -1.59
CA PHE A 117 4.83 6.64 -0.69
C PHE A 117 3.95 7.86 -0.93
N ALA A 118 3.77 8.66 0.12
CA ALA A 118 3.11 9.94 -0.03
C ALA A 118 3.92 10.85 -0.97
N PRO A 119 3.27 11.66 -1.81
CA PRO A 119 3.94 12.67 -2.61
C PRO A 119 4.72 13.64 -1.72
N MET A 120 5.82 14.20 -2.24
CA MET A 120 6.67 15.13 -1.48
C MET A 120 5.97 16.46 -1.17
N LYS A 121 4.97 16.83 -1.99
CA LYS A 121 4.16 18.03 -1.80
C LYS A 121 2.81 17.63 -1.23
N THR A 122 2.55 18.04 0.02
CA THR A 122 1.24 17.92 0.66
C THR A 122 0.41 19.16 0.40
N GLY A 123 -0.90 19.00 0.22
CA GLY A 123 -1.86 20.09 0.12
C GLY A 123 -2.16 20.75 1.48
N PRO A 124 -3.13 21.68 1.50
CA PRO A 124 -3.54 22.36 2.72
C PRO A 124 -4.21 21.38 3.70
N ALA A 125 -4.08 21.69 4.99
CA ALA A 125 -4.72 20.89 6.03
C ALA A 125 -6.26 20.89 5.87
N PRO A 126 -6.91 19.72 5.92
CA PRO A 126 -8.33 19.63 5.62
C PRO A 126 -9.17 20.22 6.75
N LYS A 127 -10.22 20.95 6.35
CA LYS A 127 -11.20 21.56 7.24
C LYS A 127 -12.60 21.35 6.67
N SER A 128 -13.55 21.00 7.54
CA SER A 128 -14.95 20.82 7.20
C SER A 128 -15.83 21.48 8.25
N GLU A 129 -16.87 22.19 7.81
CA GLU A 129 -17.85 22.81 8.69
C GLU A 129 -19.27 22.40 8.31
N THR A 130 -20.14 22.32 9.31
CA THR A 130 -21.56 22.07 9.10
C THR A 130 -22.39 22.83 10.12
N THR A 131 -23.57 23.24 9.70
CA THR A 131 -24.55 23.89 10.55
C THR A 131 -25.80 23.02 10.62
N ARG A 132 -26.27 22.75 11.83
CA ARG A 132 -27.51 22.00 12.08
C ARG A 132 -28.52 22.89 12.77
N GLN A 133 -29.74 22.89 12.24
CA GLN A 133 -30.91 23.48 12.88
C GLN A 133 -31.79 22.34 13.40
N PHE A 134 -32.43 22.56 14.53
CA PHE A 134 -33.27 21.55 15.15
C PHE A 134 -34.71 22.05 15.25
N MET A 135 -35.68 21.15 15.06
CA MET A 135 -37.07 21.45 15.31
C MET A 135 -37.25 21.94 16.76
N MET A 136 -38.02 23.03 16.94
CA MET A 136 -38.25 23.72 18.22
C MET A 136 -37.01 24.41 18.84
N SER A 137 -36.01 24.75 18.02
CA SER A 137 -34.89 25.63 18.39
C SER A 137 -34.68 26.66 17.30
N ASP A 138 -34.87 27.94 17.62
CA ASP A 138 -34.72 29.05 16.66
C ASP A 138 -33.26 29.42 16.38
N LYS A 139 -32.32 28.78 17.11
CA LYS A 139 -30.88 29.01 17.02
C LYS A 139 -30.14 27.78 16.48
N PRO A 140 -29.05 27.96 15.71
CA PRO A 140 -28.27 26.86 15.11
C PRO A 140 -27.16 26.28 16.00
N LEU A 141 -26.73 25.07 15.66
CA LEU A 141 -25.50 24.45 16.14
C LEU A 141 -24.48 24.44 14.99
N HIS A 142 -23.37 25.15 15.17
CA HIS A 142 -22.25 25.12 14.24
C HIS A 142 -21.17 24.16 14.74
N LEU A 143 -20.72 23.28 13.86
CA LEU A 143 -19.64 22.32 14.10
C LEU A 143 -18.59 22.50 13.00
N GLU A 144 -17.35 22.69 13.41
CA GLU A 144 -16.19 22.71 12.53
C GLU A 144 -15.18 21.67 13.01
N ALA A 145 -14.63 20.89 12.09
CA ALA A 145 -13.55 19.95 12.35
C ALA A 145 -12.40 20.19 11.36
N SER A 146 -11.17 20.15 11.85
CA SER A 146 -9.97 20.27 11.03
C SER A 146 -8.88 19.29 11.48
N LEU A 147 -8.01 18.94 10.54
CA LEU A 147 -6.79 18.19 10.79
C LEU A 147 -5.57 19.12 10.69
N ASP A 148 -4.42 18.72 11.23
CA ASP A 148 -3.16 19.46 11.09
C ASP A 148 -2.44 19.15 9.77
N LYS A 149 -2.65 17.94 9.23
CA LYS A 149 -2.06 17.48 7.97
C LYS A 149 -3.10 16.80 7.08
N GLU A 150 -2.86 16.86 5.77
CA GLU A 150 -3.63 16.10 4.77
C GLU A 150 -3.20 14.63 4.74
N ILE A 151 -1.90 14.37 4.90
CA ILE A 151 -1.30 13.04 4.76
C ILE A 151 -0.56 12.66 6.04
N TYR A 152 -0.79 11.44 6.51
CA TYR A 152 -0.14 10.84 7.69
C TYR A 152 0.56 9.55 7.30
N TYR A 153 1.70 9.28 7.91
CA TYR A 153 2.33 7.96 7.83
C TYR A 153 1.81 7.03 8.93
N HIS A 154 1.98 5.73 8.72
CA HIS A 154 1.65 4.75 9.74
C HIS A 154 2.45 4.99 11.02
N GLY A 155 1.75 5.12 12.13
CA GLY A 155 2.32 5.40 13.45
C GLY A 155 2.32 6.89 13.82
N ASP A 156 2.06 7.79 12.87
CA ASP A 156 1.89 9.21 13.18
C ASP A 156 0.58 9.44 13.94
N PRO A 157 0.57 10.27 15.01
CA PRO A 157 -0.66 10.68 15.66
C PRO A 157 -1.48 11.59 14.73
N ILE A 158 -2.80 11.36 14.71
CA ILE A 158 -3.75 12.17 13.94
C ILE A 158 -4.35 13.21 14.87
N ASN A 159 -4.02 14.49 14.67
CA ASN A 159 -4.53 15.58 15.49
C ASN A 159 -5.83 16.12 14.91
N VAL A 160 -6.95 15.90 15.61
CA VAL A 160 -8.27 16.39 15.20
C VAL A 160 -8.67 17.57 16.09
N THR A 161 -8.88 18.73 15.49
CA THR A 161 -9.42 19.92 16.18
C THR A 161 -10.91 20.01 15.91
N VAL A 162 -11.73 20.14 16.96
CA VAL A 162 -13.19 20.23 16.84
C VAL A 162 -13.67 21.50 17.54
N ASN A 163 -14.29 22.40 16.78
CA ASN A 163 -14.88 23.65 17.26
C ASN A 163 -16.41 23.54 17.23
N ILE A 164 -17.05 23.67 18.39
CA ILE A 164 -18.51 23.61 18.52
C ILE A 164 -19.00 24.96 19.02
N ASN A 165 -19.80 25.65 18.19
CA ASN A 165 -20.54 26.83 18.60
C ASN A 165 -22.03 26.46 18.72
N ASN A 166 -22.43 26.11 19.93
CA ASN A 166 -23.80 25.73 20.25
C ASN A 166 -24.60 26.93 20.74
N THR A 167 -25.41 27.51 19.86
CA THR A 167 -26.37 28.56 20.25
C THR A 167 -27.78 28.02 20.48
N THR A 168 -27.99 26.71 20.32
CA THR A 168 -29.29 26.05 20.48
C THR A 168 -29.70 25.93 21.95
N ASN A 169 -30.95 25.51 22.20
CA ASN A 169 -31.43 25.11 23.53
C ASN A 169 -31.12 23.64 23.90
N LYS A 170 -30.37 22.91 23.06
CA LYS A 170 -30.02 21.49 23.27
C LYS A 170 -28.62 21.35 23.84
N ILE A 171 -28.39 20.24 24.55
CA ILE A 171 -27.11 19.91 25.19
C ILE A 171 -26.36 18.88 24.34
N VAL A 172 -25.09 19.15 24.02
CA VAL A 172 -24.16 18.17 23.44
C VAL A 172 -23.71 17.23 24.57
N LYS A 173 -24.13 15.96 24.51
CA LYS A 173 -23.87 14.97 25.59
C LYS A 173 -22.53 14.23 25.46
N LYS A 174 -22.03 14.10 24.23
CA LYS A 174 -20.87 13.27 23.89
C LYS A 174 -20.37 13.66 22.51
N ILE A 175 -19.06 13.63 22.33
CA ILE A 175 -18.40 13.78 21.03
C ILE A 175 -17.67 12.46 20.75
N LYS A 176 -17.91 11.88 19.57
CA LYS A 176 -17.25 10.65 19.12
C LYS A 176 -16.48 10.98 17.85
N ILE A 177 -15.19 10.69 17.85
CA ILE A 177 -14.30 10.83 16.70
C ILE A 177 -13.93 9.41 16.26
N SER A 178 -14.06 9.11 14.96
CA SER A 178 -13.70 7.82 14.40
C SER A 178 -12.87 7.97 13.14
N VAL A 179 -11.94 7.04 12.93
CA VAL A 179 -11.21 6.87 11.68
C VAL A 179 -11.76 5.62 11.02
N ASP A 180 -12.37 5.78 9.85
CA ASP A 180 -12.96 4.67 9.09
C ASP A 180 -12.10 4.36 7.86
N GLN A 181 -11.68 3.11 7.75
CA GLN A 181 -11.07 2.58 6.54
C GLN A 181 -12.16 2.18 5.56
N ILE A 182 -12.17 2.83 4.40
CA ILE A 182 -13.06 2.50 3.29
C ILE A 182 -12.26 1.67 2.28
N THR A 183 -12.82 0.56 1.81
CA THR A 183 -12.20 -0.28 0.78
C THR A 183 -13.22 -0.59 -0.31
N ASP A 184 -12.94 -0.11 -1.51
CA ASP A 184 -13.73 -0.39 -2.70
C ASP A 184 -13.02 -1.47 -3.53
N VAL A 185 -13.66 -2.62 -3.69
CA VAL A 185 -13.15 -3.74 -4.50
C VAL A 185 -13.78 -3.67 -5.88
N VAL A 186 -12.94 -3.51 -6.91
CA VAL A 186 -13.37 -3.34 -8.31
C VAL A 186 -12.78 -4.48 -9.15
N LEU A 187 -13.33 -5.68 -8.98
CA LEU A 187 -12.90 -6.89 -9.69
C LEU A 187 -14.08 -7.59 -10.38
N TYR A 188 -14.80 -8.44 -9.63
CA TYR A 188 -15.93 -9.21 -10.14
C TYR A 188 -17.29 -8.61 -9.76
N SER A 189 -17.34 -7.99 -8.58
CA SER A 189 -18.45 -7.20 -8.05
C SER A 189 -17.92 -5.85 -7.58
N LEU A 190 -18.80 -4.85 -7.52
CA LEU A 190 -18.53 -3.55 -6.90
C LEU A 190 -18.86 -3.64 -5.42
N ASP A 191 -17.93 -4.18 -4.63
CA ASP A 191 -18.11 -4.31 -3.20
C ASP A 191 -17.48 -3.11 -2.47
N LYS A 192 -18.18 -2.61 -1.46
CA LYS A 192 -17.70 -1.54 -0.59
C LYS A 192 -17.69 -2.01 0.85
N TYR A 193 -16.52 -1.99 1.46
CA TYR A 193 -16.30 -2.33 2.85
C TYR A 193 -15.95 -1.07 3.62
N THR A 194 -16.51 -0.89 4.82
CA THR A 194 -16.18 0.22 5.72
C THR A 194 -15.95 -0.34 7.11
N LYS A 195 -14.77 -0.10 7.66
CA LYS A 195 -14.38 -0.60 8.98
C LYS A 195 -13.75 0.52 9.80
N THR A 196 -14.27 0.74 10.99
CA THR A 196 -13.69 1.67 11.95
C THR A 196 -12.38 1.11 12.49
N VAL A 197 -11.27 1.83 12.25
CA VAL A 197 -9.91 1.42 12.67
C VAL A 197 -9.46 2.10 13.96
N CYS A 198 -10.02 3.27 14.27
CA CYS A 198 -9.78 3.97 15.53
C CYS A 198 -11.04 4.72 15.95
N THR A 199 -11.26 4.85 17.26
CA THR A 199 -12.36 5.63 17.82
C THR A 199 -11.93 6.24 19.15
N GLU A 200 -12.28 7.49 19.35
CA GLU A 200 -12.10 8.20 20.60
C GLU A 200 -13.42 8.89 21.00
N GLU A 201 -13.72 8.88 22.30
CA GLU A 201 -14.96 9.41 22.84
C GLU A 201 -14.69 10.41 23.96
N ILE A 202 -15.20 11.63 23.81
CA ILE A 202 -15.06 12.71 24.78
C ILE A 202 -16.43 12.91 25.43
N LYS A 203 -16.45 12.86 26.76
CA LYS A 203 -17.62 13.10 27.60
C LYS A 203 -17.68 14.54 28.06
#